data_AF-A0A377CBJ9-F1
#
_entry.id   AF-A0A377CBJ9-F1
#
_cell.length_a   1.000
_cell.length_b   1.000
_cell.length_c   1.000
_cell.angle_alpha   90.00
_cell.angle_beta   90.00
_cell.angle_gamma   90.00
#
_symmetry.space_group_name_H-M   'P 1'
#
loop_
_entity.id
_entity.type
_entity.pdbx_description
1 polymer ?
#
loop_
_entity_poly.entity_id
_entity_poly.type
_entity_poly.pdbx_seq_one_letter_code
_entity_poly.pdbx_strand_id
1 'polypeptide(L)' 'MSDPVSGTTVAAGGLMGASVFGLATGIDYGVVFGAFAGAVFYVATAANITRVRLIAYFMTSFIVGVLAAGPGWF' A
#
# COMPACT_ATOMS: atom_id res chain seq x y z
N MET A 1 -5.22 12.67 -20.26
CA MET A 1 -3.88 12.30 -19.76
C MET A 1 -3.88 12.66 -18.28
N SER A 2 -3.52 11.76 -17.36
CA SER A 2 -3.25 12.17 -15.97
C SER A 2 -1.84 12.74 -15.96
N ASP A 3 -1.68 14.01 -15.62
CA ASP A 3 -0.36 14.63 -15.55
C ASP A 3 0.48 13.96 -14.46
N PRO A 4 1.82 13.93 -14.59
CA PRO A 4 2.71 13.31 -13.61
C PRO A 4 2.40 13.75 -12.17
N VAL A 5 1.98 15.00 -12.01
CA VAL A 5 1.55 15.59 -10.74
C VAL A 5 0.38 14.82 -10.10
N SER A 6 -0.62 14.38 -10.88
CA SER A 6 -1.73 13.55 -10.38
C SER A 6 -1.28 12.18 -9.89
N GLY A 7 -0.26 11.59 -10.51
CA GLY A 7 0.32 10.32 -10.03
C GLY A 7 1.11 10.51 -8.74
N THR A 8 1.92 11.57 -8.68
CA THR A 8 2.73 11.91 -7.51
C THR A 8 1.88 12.30 -6.31
N THR A 9 0.78 13.04 -6.49
CA THR A 9 -0.12 13.40 -5.38
C THR A 9 -0.84 12.19 -4.80
N VAL A 10 -1.26 11.24 -5.64
CA VAL A 10 -1.87 9.98 -5.17
C VAL A 10 -0.85 9.11 -4.44
N ALA A 11 0.38 9.02 -4.95
CA ALA A 11 1.45 8.29 -4.27
C ALA A 11 1.83 8.94 -2.93
N ALA A 12 1.92 10.27 -2.88
CA ALA A 12 2.21 11.03 -1.67
C ALA A 12 1.09 10.88 -0.63
N GLY A 13 -0.17 10.96 -1.04
CA GLY A 13 -1.32 10.73 -0.17
C GLY A 13 -1.38 9.29 0.35
N GLY A 14 -1.08 8.31 -0.51
CA GLY A 14 -0.98 6.89 -0.12
C GLY A 14 0.15 6.63 0.88
N LEU A 15 1.33 7.22 0.67
CA LEU A 15 2.46 7.14 1.60
C LEU A 15 2.18 7.85 2.93
N MET A 16 1.50 9.00 2.90
CA MET A 16 1.06 9.67 4.12
C MET A 16 0.09 8.78 4.90
N GLY A 17 -0.89 8.16 4.23
CA GLY A 17 -1.82 7.21 4.84
C GLY A 17 -1.12 5.97 5.42
N ALA A 18 -0.17 5.39 4.68
CA ALA A 18 0.65 4.28 5.16
C ALA A 18 1.48 4.68 6.39
N SER A 19 2.09 5.87 6.38
CA SER A 19 2.86 6.39 7.52
C SER A 19 1.99 6.56 8.76
N VAL A 20 0.79 7.13 8.61
CA VAL A 20 -0.20 7.26 9.70
C VAL A 20 -0.64 5.89 10.20
N PHE A 21 -0.83 4.91 9.32
CA PHE A 21 -1.14 3.54 9.69
C PHE A 21 -0.01 2.89 10.50
N GLY A 22 1.25 3.06 10.10
CA GLY A 22 2.41 2.58 10.87
C GLY A 22 2.54 3.22 12.24
N LEU A 23 2.34 4.55 12.32
CA LEU A 23 2.31 5.27 13.60
C LEU A 23 1.16 4.82 14.50
N ALA A 24 -0.03 4.60 13.94
CA ALA A 24 -1.22 4.19 14.69
C ALA A 24 -1.13 2.74 15.19
N THR A 25 -0.45 1.86 14.44
CA THR A 25 -0.29 0.44 14.78
C THR A 25 0.99 0.16 15.58
N GLY A 26 1.89 1.13 15.71
CA GLY A 26 3.21 0.95 16.34
C GLY A 26 4.16 0.05 15.55
N ILE A 27 3.86 -0.20 14.27
CA ILE A 27 4.67 -1.05 13.39
C ILE A 27 5.78 -0.21 12.77
N ASP A 28 6.99 -0.81 12.67
CA ASP A 28 8.14 -0.16 12.06
C ASP A 28 7.84 0.40 10.66
N TYR A 29 8.35 1.60 10.38
CA TYR A 29 8.10 2.28 9.11
C TYR A 29 8.57 1.47 7.91
N GLY A 30 9.69 0.73 8.01
CA GLY A 30 10.20 -0.12 6.94
C GLY A 30 9.26 -1.25 6.56
N VAL A 31 8.59 -1.86 7.55
CA VAL A 31 7.56 -2.90 7.34
C VAL A 31 6.37 -2.32 6.58
N VAL A 32 5.89 -1.16 7.01
CA VAL A 32 4.70 -0.52 6.43
C VAL A 32 4.98 0.05 5.04
N PHE A 33 6.17 0.62 4.83
CA PHE A 33 6.65 1.08 3.54
C PHE A 33 6.80 -0.07 2.55
N GLY A 34 7.41 -1.19 2.97
CA GLY A 34 7.58 -2.37 2.13
C GLY A 34 6.25 -3.01 1.72
N ALA A 35 5.32 -3.14 2.66
CA ALA A 35 3.97 -3.64 2.39
C ALA A 35 3.19 -2.72 1.43
N PHE A 36 3.33 -1.40 1.57
CA PHE A 36 2.72 -0.43 0.65
C PHE A 36 3.29 -0.56 -0.76
N ALA A 37 4.62 -0.60 -0.90
CA ALA A 37 5.29 -0.75 -2.19
C ALA A 37 4.85 -2.06 -2.90
N GLY A 38 4.78 -3.17 -2.18
CA GLY A 38 4.30 -4.45 -2.71
C GLY A 38 2.84 -4.42 -3.14
N ALA A 39 1.96 -3.78 -2.36
CA ALA A 39 0.54 -3.62 -2.71
C ALA A 39 0.34 -2.75 -3.96
N VAL A 40 1.09 -1.65 -4.09
CA VAL A 40 1.07 -0.80 -5.29
C VAL A 40 1.57 -1.56 -6.52
N PHE A 41 2.64 -2.36 -6.39
CA PHE A 41 3.17 -3.18 -7.48
C PHE A 41 2.14 -4.23 -7.95
N TYR A 42 1.46 -4.90 -7.02
CA TYR A 42 0.40 -5.85 -7.36
C TYR A 42 -0.74 -5.18 -8.15
N VAL A 43 -1.19 -4.02 -7.67
CA VAL A 43 -2.24 -3.24 -8.33
C VAL A 43 -1.85 -2.74 -9.71
N ALA A 44 -0.60 -2.28 -9.86
CA ALA A 44 -0.09 -1.76 -11.14
C ALA A 44 0.03 -2.86 -12.22
N THR A 45 0.27 -4.10 -11.80
CA THR A 45 0.33 -5.27 -12.70
C THR A 45 -1.06 -5.86 -13.00
N ALA A 46 -2.05 -5.62 -12.13
CA ALA A 46 -3.43 -6.04 -12.32
C ALA A 46 -4.19 -5.13 -13.32
N ALA A 47 -3.89 -5.27 -14.62
CA ALA A 47 -4.35 -4.34 -15.66
C ALA A 47 -5.83 -4.48 -16.13
N ASN A 48 -6.61 -5.45 -15.63
CA ASN A 48 -7.90 -5.80 -16.26
C ASN A 48 -9.07 -6.02 -15.29
N ILE A 49 -9.12 -5.24 -14.20
CA ILE A 49 -10.15 -5.40 -13.17
C ILE A 49 -10.82 -4.05 -12.86
N THR A 50 -12.08 -4.08 -12.43
CA THR A 50 -12.83 -2.88 -12.04
C THR A 50 -12.12 -2.14 -10.89
N ARG A 51 -12.19 -0.80 -10.91
CA ARG A 51 -11.53 0.09 -9.92
C ARG A 51 -11.83 -0.28 -8.47
N VAL A 52 -13.07 -0.69 -8.17
CA VAL A 52 -13.47 -1.13 -6.82
C VAL A 52 -12.71 -2.39 -6.40
N ARG A 53 -12.56 -3.35 -7.31
CA ARG A 53 -11.87 -4.61 -7.02
C ARG A 53 -10.37 -4.40 -6.89
N LEU A 54 -9.81 -3.48 -7.67
CA LEU A 54 -8.42 -3.04 -7.55
C LEU A 54 -8.14 -2.40 -6.18
N ILE A 55 -9.04 -1.56 -5.66
CA ILE A 55 -8.95 -1.00 -4.30
C ILE A 55 -9.03 -2.12 -3.25
N ALA A 56 -9.94 -3.08 -3.41
CA ALA A 56 -10.05 -4.22 -2.49
C ALA A 56 -8.77 -5.06 -2.48
N TYR A 57 -8.16 -5.30 -3.65
CA TYR A 57 -6.88 -6.00 -3.76
C TYR A 57 -5.74 -5.22 -3.14
N PHE A 58 -5.70 -3.90 -3.33
CA PHE A 58 -4.73 -3.03 -2.67
C PHE A 58 -4.78 -3.18 -1.15
N MET A 59 -5.98 -3.01 -0.57
CA MET A 59 -6.18 -3.07 0.88
C MET A 59 -5.81 -4.45 1.45
N THR A 60 -6.23 -5.52 0.76
CA THR A 60 -5.93 -6.89 1.19
C THR A 60 -4.43 -7.17 1.14
N SER A 61 -3.77 -6.82 0.02
CA SER A 61 -2.34 -7.05 -0.16
C SER A 61 -1.50 -6.22 0.81
N PHE A 62 -1.91 -4.98 1.08
CA PHE A 62 -1.27 -4.12 2.07
C PHE A 62 -1.37 -4.69 3.50
N ILE A 63 -2.57 -5.08 3.94
CA ILE A 63 -2.79 -5.67 5.27
C ILE A 63 -2.03 -6.98 5.42
N VAL A 64 -2.11 -7.87 4.42
CA VAL A 64 -1.37 -9.14 4.43
C VAL A 64 0.14 -8.90 4.45
N GLY A 65 0.64 -7.94 3.69
CA GLY A 65 2.06 -7.57 3.68
C GLY A 65 2.55 -7.08 5.05
N VAL A 66 1.76 -6.24 5.71
CA VAL A 66 2.07 -5.78 7.08
C VAL A 66 2.03 -6.94 8.08
N LEU A 67 1.02 -7.82 8.01
CA LEU A 67 0.90 -8.96 8.91
C LEU A 67 1.99 -10.02 8.69
N ALA A 68 2.41 -10.21 7.43
CA ALA A 68 3.46 -11.16 7.08
C ALA A 68 4.85 -10.70 7.53
N ALA A 69 5.09 -9.39 7.55
CA ALA A 69 6.37 -8.79 7.98
C ALA A 69 6.36 -8.32 9.45
N GLY A 70 5.19 -8.19 10.08
CA GLY A 70 5.01 -7.79 11.48
C GLY A 70 5.47 -8.86 12.49
N PRO A 71 5.60 -8.49 13.78
CA PRO A 71 6.28 -9.28 14.79
C PRO A 71 5.47 -10.52 15.15
N GLY A 72 5.92 -11.69 14.71
CA GLY A 72 5.27 -12.97 15.04
C GLY A 72 5.81 -14.22 14.35
N TRP A 73 6.88 -14.13 13.55
CA TRP A 73 7.43 -15.29 12.84
C TRP A 73 8.89 -15.64 13.19
N PHE A 74 9.49 -14.98 14.18
CA PHE A 74 10.79 -15.32 14.78
C PHE A 74 10.81 -14.97 16.28
#